data_AF-A0A8H7PDH1-F1
#
_entry.id   AF-A0A8H7PDH1-F1
#
_cell.length_a   1.000
_cell.length_b   1.000
_cell.length_c   1.000
_cell.angle_alpha   90.00
_cell.angle_beta   90.00
_cell.angle_gamma   90.00
#
_symmetry.space_group_name_H-M   'P 1'
#
loop_
_entity.id
_entity.type
_entity.pdbx_description
1 polymer ?
#
loop_
_entity_poly.entity_id
_entity_poly.type
_entity_poly.pdbx_seq_one_letter_code
_entity_poly.pdbx_strand_id
1 'polypeptide(L)'
;MEPPHHDVKKHPQKQLAKTEKKDEAAVQTDGPKEVAKDKPKWVAPNYLDGSFHWSYERAASVALIPLISTQLIYGPHLVLDGLLGLVLPLHLHIGFEACITDYLPKRKFPRAHKYASWGLKATSAAVIWGCFEFNTNDVGLTEFIQRTWTA
;
A
#
# COMPACT_ATOMS: atom_id res chain seq x y z
N MET A 1 88.23 -16.03 -24.35
CA MET A 1 87.37 -16.06 -25.56
C MET A 1 85.99 -15.62 -25.14
N GLU A 2 85.74 -14.31 -25.20
CA GLU A 2 84.40 -13.74 -25.02
C GLU A 2 83.70 -13.66 -26.39
N PRO A 3 82.39 -13.97 -26.48
CA PRO A 3 81.64 -13.87 -27.73
C PRO A 3 81.19 -12.43 -28.04
N PRO A 4 80.97 -12.10 -29.33
CA PRO A 4 80.71 -10.76 -29.82
C PRO A 4 79.29 -10.26 -29.48
N HIS A 5 79.20 -9.02 -28.99
CA HIS A 5 77.96 -8.28 -28.81
C HIS A 5 77.31 -8.00 -30.18
N HIS A 6 76.21 -8.69 -30.48
CA HIS A 6 75.33 -8.36 -31.59
C HIS A 6 74.26 -7.34 -31.12
N ASP A 7 74.26 -6.19 -31.78
CA ASP A 7 73.44 -5.02 -31.48
C ASP A 7 71.97 -5.27 -31.85
N VAL A 8 71.13 -5.57 -30.85
CA VAL A 8 69.68 -5.70 -31.04
C VAL A 8 69.09 -4.30 -31.08
N LYS A 9 68.79 -3.83 -32.30
CA LYS A 9 68.06 -2.59 -32.58
C LYS A 9 66.86 -2.46 -31.62
N LYS A 10 66.90 -1.45 -30.74
CA LYS A 10 65.78 -1.08 -29.87
C LYS A 10 64.56 -0.76 -30.74
N HIS A 11 63.63 -1.69 -30.86
CA HIS A 11 62.31 -1.40 -31.39
C HIS A 11 61.64 -0.31 -30.52
N PRO A 12 61.01 0.71 -31.11
CA PRO A 12 60.47 1.83 -30.35
C PRO A 12 59.20 1.40 -29.59
N GLN A 13 59.37 0.96 -28.34
CA GLN A 13 58.27 0.59 -27.43
C GLN A 13 57.21 1.70 -27.24
N LYS A 14 57.57 2.96 -27.52
CA LYS A 14 56.62 4.08 -27.52
C LYS A 14 55.52 3.96 -28.57
N GLN A 15 55.73 3.21 -29.66
CA GLN A 15 54.71 3.04 -30.69
C GLN A 15 53.69 1.96 -30.29
N LEU A 16 54.14 0.84 -29.71
CA LEU A 16 53.27 -0.24 -29.25
C LEU A 16 52.35 0.21 -28.11
N ALA A 17 52.89 0.97 -27.15
CA ALA A 17 52.10 1.56 -26.07
C ALA A 17 51.12 2.65 -26.55
N LYS A 18 51.37 3.28 -27.71
CA LYS A 18 50.47 4.29 -28.28
C LYS A 18 49.32 3.66 -29.07
N THR A 19 49.55 2.49 -29.68
CA THR A 19 48.49 1.67 -30.30
C THR A 19 47.60 1.04 -29.24
N GLU A 20 48.15 0.43 -28.17
CA GLU A 20 47.34 -0.09 -27.05
C GLU A 20 46.45 1.00 -26.43
N LYS A 21 47.00 2.19 -26.16
CA LYS A 21 46.21 3.30 -25.60
C LYS A 21 45.13 3.84 -26.55
N LYS A 22 45.31 3.67 -27.86
CA LYS A 22 44.37 4.14 -28.89
C LYS A 22 43.26 3.11 -29.11
N ASP A 23 43.57 1.83 -28.94
CA ASP A 23 42.62 0.73 -29.05
C ASP A 23 41.78 0.60 -27.75
N GLU A 24 42.36 0.85 -26.58
CA GLU A 24 41.63 0.99 -25.30
C GLU A 24 40.69 2.21 -25.29
N ALA A 25 41.07 3.31 -25.94
CA ALA A 25 40.22 4.50 -26.06
C ALA A 25 39.08 4.32 -27.07
N ALA A 26 39.14 3.32 -27.96
CA ALA A 26 38.13 3.06 -28.99
C ALA A 26 37.09 2.01 -28.55
N VAL A 27 37.30 1.30 -27.43
CA VAL A 27 36.32 0.39 -26.81
C VAL A 27 35.76 1.00 -25.53
N GLN A 28 35.37 2.27 -25.61
CA GLN A 28 34.32 2.77 -24.74
C GLN A 28 33.03 2.63 -25.53
N THR A 29 32.44 1.43 -25.50
CA THR A 29 31.05 1.26 -25.93
C THR A 29 30.25 2.27 -25.12
N ASP A 30 29.49 3.12 -25.80
CA ASP A 30 28.43 3.92 -25.20
C ASP A 30 27.45 2.95 -24.50
N GLY A 31 27.80 2.56 -23.27
CA GLY A 31 26.91 1.89 -22.35
C GLY A 31 25.66 2.76 -22.23
N PRO A 32 24.47 2.16 -22.02
CA PRO A 32 23.22 2.91 -22.01
C PRO A 32 23.43 4.12 -21.13
N LYS A 33 23.36 5.33 -21.72
CA LYS A 33 23.49 6.58 -21.00
C LYS A 33 22.60 6.43 -19.80
N GLU A 34 23.21 6.28 -18.63
CA GLU A 34 22.51 6.23 -17.38
C GLU A 34 21.94 7.64 -17.28
N VAL A 35 20.72 7.81 -17.79
CA VAL A 35 19.88 8.94 -17.45
C VAL A 35 19.95 8.92 -15.95
N ALA A 36 20.68 9.90 -15.39
CA ALA A 36 20.82 10.12 -13.97
C ALA A 36 19.40 10.36 -13.45
N LYS A 37 18.68 9.25 -13.27
CA LYS A 37 17.29 9.22 -12.84
C LYS A 37 17.39 9.61 -11.39
N ASP A 38 16.90 10.82 -11.12
CA ASP A 38 16.61 11.37 -9.81
C ASP A 38 16.52 10.25 -8.78
N LYS A 39 17.56 10.13 -7.94
CA LYS A 39 17.55 9.17 -6.83
C LYS A 39 16.23 9.42 -6.10
N PRO A 40 15.40 8.39 -5.82
CA PRO A 40 14.16 8.62 -5.12
C PRO A 40 14.52 9.38 -3.84
N LYS A 41 13.97 10.59 -3.69
CA LYS A 41 14.22 11.42 -2.51
C LYS A 41 13.81 10.57 -1.32
N TRP A 42 14.79 10.12 -0.54
CA TRP A 42 14.54 9.30 0.63
C TRP A 42 13.72 10.14 1.60
N VAL A 43 12.41 9.91 1.60
CA VAL A 43 11.52 10.42 2.63
C VAL A 43 11.65 9.42 3.78
N ALA A 44 11.99 9.91 4.98
CA ALA A 44 12.05 9.06 6.15
C ALA A 44 10.69 8.35 6.32
N PRO A 45 10.66 7.02 6.52
CA PRO A 45 9.41 6.32 6.73
C PRO A 45 8.68 6.91 7.94
N ASN A 46 7.43 7.31 7.75
CA ASN A 46 6.59 7.78 8.83
C ASN A 46 5.97 6.57 9.55
N TYR A 47 6.58 6.15 10.66
CA TYR A 47 6.10 5.01 11.46
C TYR A 47 4.68 5.21 12.01
N LEU A 48 4.19 6.45 12.07
CA LEU A 48 2.85 6.75 12.52
C LEU A 48 1.78 6.22 11.55
N ASP A 49 2.04 6.24 10.24
CA ASP A 49 1.00 5.94 9.25
C ASP A 49 0.53 4.48 9.31
N GLY A 50 1.45 3.53 9.52
CA GLY A 50 1.11 2.11 9.67
C GLY A 50 0.64 1.73 11.07
N SER A 51 1.22 2.35 12.10
CA SER A 51 0.88 2.02 13.50
C SER A 51 -0.52 2.46 13.89
N PHE A 52 -0.97 3.64 13.43
CA PHE A 52 -2.34 4.09 13.66
C PHE A 52 -3.36 3.20 12.97
N HIS A 53 -3.13 2.83 11.71
CA HIS A 53 -4.02 1.93 10.99
C HIS A 53 -4.20 0.59 11.70
N TRP A 54 -3.09 -0.06 12.10
CA TRP A 54 -3.12 -1.31 12.86
C TRP A 54 -3.88 -1.14 14.19
N SER A 55 -3.61 -0.07 14.92
CA SER A 55 -4.24 0.20 16.22
C SER A 55 -5.75 0.39 16.07
N TYR A 56 -6.21 1.12 15.05
CA TYR A 56 -7.64 1.34 14.78
C TYR A 56 -8.35 0.04 14.40
N GLU A 57 -7.74 -0.80 13.58
CA GLU A 57 -8.33 -2.11 13.25
C GLU A 57 -8.55 -2.97 14.48
N ARG A 58 -7.52 -3.06 15.34
CA ARG A 58 -7.61 -3.88 16.56
C ARG A 58 -8.62 -3.29 17.53
N ALA A 59 -8.63 -1.97 17.71
CA ALA A 59 -9.59 -1.29 18.58
C ALA A 59 -11.04 -1.53 18.11
N ALA A 60 -11.33 -1.36 16.81
CA ALA A 60 -12.66 -1.61 16.26
C ALA A 60 -13.07 -3.09 16.41
N SER A 61 -12.15 -4.03 16.16
CA SER A 61 -12.41 -5.47 16.33
C SER A 61 -12.74 -5.84 17.77
N VAL A 62 -11.98 -5.32 18.73
CA VAL A 62 -12.20 -5.59 20.16
C VAL A 62 -13.50 -4.94 20.64
N ALA A 63 -13.83 -3.73 20.15
CA ALA A 63 -15.08 -3.04 20.51
C ALA A 63 -16.33 -3.76 19.99
N LEU A 64 -16.26 -4.44 18.84
CA LEU A 64 -17.38 -5.18 18.27
C LEU A 64 -17.79 -6.41 19.08
N ILE A 65 -16.85 -7.06 19.77
CA ILE A 65 -17.13 -8.26 20.56
C ILE A 65 -18.20 -8.00 21.64
N PRO A 66 -18.02 -7.05 22.57
CA PRO A 66 -19.04 -6.76 23.57
C PRO A 66 -20.30 -6.17 22.94
N LEU A 67 -20.19 -5.30 21.92
CA LEU A 67 -21.35 -4.73 21.24
C LEU A 67 -22.25 -5.82 20.65
N ILE A 68 -21.72 -6.76 19.88
CA ILE A 68 -22.56 -7.83 19.32
C ILE A 68 -23.10 -8.73 20.45
N SER A 69 -22.26 -9.07 21.43
CA SER A 69 -22.66 -9.94 22.55
C SER A 69 -23.80 -9.34 23.38
N THR A 70 -23.76 -8.04 23.68
CA THR A 70 -24.81 -7.38 24.46
C THR A 70 -26.15 -7.36 23.73
N GLN A 71 -26.15 -7.15 22.41
CA GLN A 71 -27.38 -7.07 21.62
C GLN A 71 -28.03 -8.44 21.49
N LEU A 72 -27.22 -9.51 21.41
CA LEU A 72 -27.72 -10.88 21.36
C LEU A 72 -28.35 -11.34 22.69
N ILE A 73 -27.83 -10.87 23.83
CA ILE A 73 -28.30 -11.28 25.16
C ILE A 73 -29.47 -10.41 25.65
N TYR A 74 -29.36 -9.10 25.52
CA TYR A 74 -30.32 -8.13 26.09
C TYR A 74 -31.39 -7.67 25.10
N GLY A 75 -31.19 -7.91 23.79
CA GLY A 75 -32.12 -7.51 22.75
C GLY A 75 -31.92 -6.07 22.24
N PRO A 76 -32.92 -5.50 21.56
CA PRO A 76 -32.79 -4.21 20.88
C PRO A 76 -32.69 -3.06 21.87
N HIS A 77 -31.70 -2.18 21.68
CA HIS A 77 -31.51 -1.00 22.53
C HIS A 77 -30.94 0.16 21.73
N LEU A 78 -31.62 1.32 21.71
CA LEU A 78 -31.31 2.47 20.86
C LEU A 78 -29.83 2.90 20.88
N VAL A 79 -29.24 3.04 22.07
CA VAL A 79 -27.83 3.49 22.18
C VAL A 79 -26.87 2.42 21.64
N LEU A 80 -27.16 1.15 21.90
CA LEU A 80 -26.28 0.05 21.52
C LEU A 80 -26.40 -0.24 20.02
N ASP A 81 -27.61 -0.11 19.46
CA ASP A 81 -27.88 -0.17 18.03
C ASP A 81 -27.26 1.02 17.29
N GLY A 82 -27.27 2.22 17.88
CA GLY A 82 -26.57 3.39 17.36
C GLY A 82 -25.05 3.19 17.32
N LEU A 83 -24.46 2.68 18.41
CA LEU A 83 -23.03 2.36 18.47
C LEU A 83 -22.67 1.24 17.48
N LEU A 84 -23.49 0.19 17.39
CA LEU A 84 -23.31 -0.89 16.43
C LEU A 84 -23.38 -0.36 14.99
N GLY A 85 -24.33 0.52 14.69
CA GLY A 85 -24.50 1.18 13.41
C GLY A 85 -23.36 2.13 13.00
N LEU A 86 -22.45 2.48 13.93
CA LEU A 86 -21.26 3.28 13.64
C LEU A 86 -20.00 2.42 13.60
N VAL A 87 -19.77 1.61 14.63
CA VAL A 87 -18.53 0.83 14.80
C VAL A 87 -18.46 -0.29 13.76
N LEU A 88 -19.58 -0.93 13.42
CA LEU A 88 -19.59 -2.02 12.44
C LEU A 88 -19.24 -1.50 11.03
N PRO A 89 -19.89 -0.47 10.47
CA PRO A 89 -19.48 0.07 9.17
C PRO A 89 -18.04 0.60 9.15
N LEU A 90 -17.56 1.18 10.25
CA LEU A 90 -16.19 1.66 10.34
C LEU A 90 -15.17 0.51 10.28
N HIS A 91 -15.41 -0.59 11.02
CA HIS A 91 -14.58 -1.79 10.94
C HIS A 91 -14.54 -2.37 9.51
N LEU A 92 -15.71 -2.42 8.85
CA LEU A 92 -15.81 -2.88 7.47
C LEU A 92 -15.10 -1.95 6.48
N HIS A 93 -15.17 -0.63 6.67
CA HIS A 93 -14.49 0.35 5.83
C HIS A 93 -12.97 0.10 5.82
N ILE A 94 -12.37 -0.10 7.00
CA ILE A 94 -10.93 -0.34 7.13
C ILE A 94 -10.55 -1.69 6.48
N GLY A 95 -11.35 -2.74 6.69
CA GLY A 95 -11.12 -4.04 6.07
C GLY A 95 -11.24 -4.02 4.54
N PHE A 96 -12.20 -3.26 4.00
CA PHE A 96 -12.35 -3.11 2.55
C PHE A 96 -11.25 -2.24 1.93
N GLU A 97 -10.74 -1.21 2.63
CA GLU A 97 -9.57 -0.46 2.16
C GLU A 97 -8.36 -1.40 2.02
N ALA A 98 -8.12 -2.30 2.98
CA ALA A 98 -7.06 -3.31 2.90
C ALA A 98 -7.24 -4.24 1.68
N CYS A 99 -8.48 -4.70 1.44
CA CYS A 99 -8.80 -5.51 0.24
C CYS A 99 -8.53 -4.74 -1.07
N ILE A 100 -8.85 -3.44 -1.13
CA ILE A 100 -8.59 -2.61 -2.31
C ILE A 100 -7.08 -2.45 -2.53
N THR A 101 -6.29 -2.24 -1.48
CA THR A 101 -4.84 -2.10 -1.60
C THR A 101 -4.16 -3.38 -2.07
N ASP A 102 -4.64 -4.55 -1.62
CA ASP A 102 -4.04 -5.84 -1.97
C ASP A 102 -4.41 -6.30 -3.39
N TYR A 103 -5.68 -6.16 -3.78
CA TYR A 103 -6.18 -6.71 -5.06
C TYR A 103 -6.25 -5.69 -6.20
N LEU A 104 -6.38 -4.39 -5.90
CA LEU A 104 -6.40 -3.32 -6.88
C LEU A 104 -5.19 -2.39 -6.70
N PRO A 105 -3.96 -2.87 -6.97
CA PRO A 105 -2.77 -2.07 -6.77
C PRO A 105 -2.75 -0.87 -7.73
N LYS A 106 -2.50 0.32 -7.18
CA LYS A 106 -2.45 1.61 -7.90
C LYS A 106 -1.49 1.59 -9.10
N ARG A 107 -0.41 0.79 -9.03
CA ARG A 107 0.59 0.65 -10.10
C ARG A 107 0.05 0.00 -11.37
N LYS A 108 -0.86 -0.98 -11.24
CA LYS A 108 -1.42 -1.72 -12.38
C LYS A 108 -2.77 -1.14 -12.82
N PHE A 109 -3.60 -0.73 -11.88
CA PHE A 109 -4.97 -0.28 -12.14
C PHE A 109 -5.27 1.09 -11.52
N PRO A 110 -4.63 2.18 -11.99
CA PRO A 110 -4.75 3.50 -11.35
C PRO A 110 -6.18 4.07 -11.37
N ARG A 111 -6.93 3.84 -12.45
CA ARG A 111 -8.33 4.30 -12.56
C ARG A 111 -9.25 3.50 -11.65
N ALA A 112 -9.20 2.17 -11.74
CA ALA A 112 -10.06 1.28 -10.95
C ALA A 112 -9.80 1.46 -9.45
N HIS A 113 -8.53 1.57 -9.03
CA HIS A 113 -8.18 1.88 -7.64
C HIS A 113 -8.80 3.20 -7.17
N LYS A 114 -8.71 4.27 -7.99
CA LYS A 114 -9.30 5.58 -7.64
C LYS A 114 -10.82 5.49 -7.49
N TYR A 115 -11.52 4.82 -8.40
CA TYR A 115 -12.96 4.65 -8.32
C TYR A 115 -13.36 3.76 -7.13
N ALA A 116 -12.63 2.68 -6.87
CA ALA A 116 -12.88 1.80 -5.74
C ALA A 116 -12.71 2.52 -4.40
N SER A 117 -11.61 3.26 -4.20
CA SER A 117 -11.38 4.01 -2.95
C SER A 117 -12.40 5.13 -2.74
N TRP A 118 -12.77 5.87 -3.79
CA TRP A 118 -13.81 6.91 -3.66
C TRP A 118 -15.20 6.31 -3.47
N GLY A 119 -15.51 5.23 -4.19
CA GLY A 119 -16.74 4.47 -4.04
C GLY A 119 -16.88 3.94 -2.62
N LEU A 120 -15.83 3.33 -2.08
CA LEU A 120 -15.82 2.82 -0.71
C LEU A 120 -16.09 3.93 0.31
N LYS A 121 -15.47 5.10 0.17
CA LYS A 121 -15.74 6.25 1.05
C LYS A 121 -17.18 6.73 0.97
N ALA A 122 -17.71 6.86 -0.25
CA ALA A 122 -19.10 7.27 -0.45
C ALA A 122 -20.08 6.24 0.12
N THR A 123 -19.86 4.95 -0.15
CA THR A 123 -20.67 3.85 0.37
C THR A 123 -20.60 3.79 1.88
N SER A 124 -19.42 3.89 2.50
CA SER A 124 -19.30 3.86 3.97
C SER A 124 -20.01 5.06 4.62
N ALA A 125 -19.91 6.25 4.05
CA ALA A 125 -20.65 7.41 4.54
C ALA A 125 -22.17 7.21 4.40
N ALA A 126 -22.63 6.69 3.26
CA ALA A 126 -24.04 6.38 3.03
C ALA A 126 -24.58 5.29 3.97
N VAL A 127 -23.78 4.26 4.27
CA VAL A 127 -24.15 3.20 5.21
C VAL A 127 -24.25 3.75 6.63
N ILE A 128 -23.27 4.55 7.09
CA ILE A 128 -23.33 5.17 8.43
C ILE A 128 -24.57 6.06 8.55
N TRP A 129 -24.85 6.88 7.52
CA TRP A 129 -26.05 7.70 7.47
C TRP A 129 -27.33 6.85 7.49
N GLY A 130 -27.38 5.78 6.69
CA GLY A 130 -28.50 4.86 6.65
C GLY A 130 -28.74 4.16 7.99
N CYS A 131 -27.68 3.72 8.67
CA CYS A 131 -27.78 3.15 10.02
C CYS A 131 -28.26 4.18 11.04
N PHE A 132 -27.84 5.43 10.93
CA PHE A 132 -28.35 6.51 11.79
C PHE A 132 -29.86 6.70 11.58
N GLU A 133 -30.27 6.89 10.33
CA GLU A 133 -31.68 7.11 9.95
C GLU A 133 -32.56 5.92 10.37
N PHE A 134 -32.08 4.70 10.17
CA PHE A 134 -32.79 3.48 10.53
C PHE A 134 -32.97 3.30 12.05
N ASN A 135 -32.02 3.82 12.85
CA ASN A 135 -32.11 3.77 14.30
C ASN A 135 -32.95 4.92 14.89
N THR A 136 -33.02 6.08 14.22
CA THR A 136 -33.76 7.25 14.74
C THR A 136 -35.19 7.34 14.22
N ASN A 137 -35.43 6.96 12.98
CA ASN A 137 -36.70 7.18 12.28
C ASN A 137 -37.40 5.88 11.86
N ASP A 138 -36.79 4.72 12.09
CA ASP A 138 -37.35 3.39 11.79
C ASP A 138 -37.27 2.47 13.02
N VAL A 139 -37.53 1.16 12.82
CA VAL A 139 -37.59 0.14 13.87
C VAL A 139 -36.25 -0.09 14.60
N GLY A 140 -35.12 0.23 13.97
CA GLY A 140 -33.78 -0.02 14.52
C GLY A 140 -33.18 -1.36 14.10
N LEU A 141 -31.84 -1.40 14.07
CA LEU A 141 -31.08 -2.50 13.45
C LEU A 141 -31.35 -3.86 14.11
N THR A 142 -31.28 -3.95 15.44
CA THR A 142 -31.38 -5.23 16.13
C THR A 142 -32.81 -5.76 16.12
N GLU A 143 -33.79 -4.88 16.28
CA GLU A 143 -35.21 -5.26 16.22
C GLU A 143 -35.60 -5.69 14.79
N PHE A 144 -35.10 -5.00 13.76
CA PHE A 144 -35.29 -5.43 12.38
C PHE A 144 -34.73 -6.83 12.11
N ILE A 145 -33.54 -7.14 12.61
CA ILE A 145 -32.93 -8.48 12.49
C ILE A 145 -33.81 -9.52 13.20
N GLN A 146 -34.31 -9.23 14.40
CA GLN A 146 -35.18 -10.14 15.15
C GLN A 146 -36.49 -10.44 14.42
N ARG A 147 -37.12 -9.41 13.84
CA ARG A 147 -38.35 -9.56 13.04
C ARG A 147 -38.09 -10.36 11.76
N THR A 148 -36.95 -10.11 11.11
CA THR A 148 -36.56 -10.84 9.89
C THR A 148 -36.28 -12.31 10.17
N TRP A 149 -35.73 -12.65 11.33
CA TRP A 149 -35.42 -14.03 11.71
C TRP A 149 -36.65 -14.89 11.99
N THR A 150 -37.76 -14.27 12.41
CA THR A 150 -39.02 -14.95 12.73
C THR A 150 -40.06 -14.86 11.61
N ALA A 151 -39.73 -14.21 10.49
CA ALA A 151 -40.53 -14.12 9.27
C ALA A 151 -40.44 -15.40 8.43
#